data_AF-A0A6A0QUP8-F1
#
_entry.id   AF-A0A6A0QUP8-F1
#
_cell.length_a   1.000
_cell.length_b   1.000
_cell.length_c   1.000
_cell.angle_alpha   90.00
_cell.angle_beta   90.00
_cell.angle_gamma   90.00
#
_symmetry.space_group_name_H-M   'P 1'
#
loop_
_entity.id
_entity.type
_entity.pdbx_description
1 polymer ?
#
loop_
_entity_poly.entity_id
_entity_poly.type
_entity_poly.pdbx_seq_one_letter_code
_entity_poly.pdbx_strand_id
1 'polypeptide(L)'
;MDRRQFLGSSVAGVGAVVSGPMWRAAQMQEATPGAGPYGSIEGVAPDGNGVVLPEGFTSRVIATSESVVGGTDYTWHVFPDGGATFATGDGDDRGWIYVSNSEAILPGTGGASAVRFDADGNVIDAYRILGGTTINCAGGPTPWGTWLSCEEFDWHGNPDATEAFGSVAGRVFETDPTGEAEPILHSAMGLFQHEAAAVDPVNEWVYMTEDQADGCLYRYIPDAYPDLSAGRWEVAVLEGDAVNGQSVSWLEVPDPSAAEQPTKDQVSDATGFPGGEGLWYHDGTIVFTTKGDN
;
A
#
# COMPACT_ATOMS: atom_id res chain seq x y z
N MET A 1 -5.63 40.34 4.82
CA MET A 1 -4.82 40.83 3.69
C MET A 1 -4.23 39.61 3.02
N ASP A 2 -4.60 39.45 1.76
CA ASP A 2 -4.58 38.23 0.99
C ASP A 2 -3.15 37.84 0.54
N ARG A 3 -2.78 36.57 0.69
CA ARG A 3 -1.48 36.00 0.26
C ARG A 3 -1.46 35.65 -1.24
N ARG A 4 -2.55 35.90 -1.98
CA ARG A 4 -2.68 35.58 -3.43
C ARG A 4 -2.23 36.67 -4.41
N GLN A 5 -1.56 37.73 -3.98
CA GLN A 5 -1.02 38.75 -4.91
C GLN A 5 0.41 39.19 -4.55
N PHE A 6 1.38 38.29 -4.71
CA PHE A 6 2.76 38.72 -4.96
C PHE A 6 3.52 37.59 -5.63
N LEU A 7 3.51 37.57 -6.97
CA LEU A 7 4.62 37.19 -7.86
C LEU A 7 4.09 37.08 -9.30
N GLY A 8 3.67 38.23 -9.82
CA GLY A 8 3.62 38.48 -11.25
C GLY A 8 4.59 39.62 -11.56
N SER A 9 5.79 39.29 -12.05
CA SER A 9 6.58 40.06 -13.04
C SER A 9 8.06 39.60 -13.10
N SER A 10 8.39 38.96 -14.22
CA SER A 10 9.55 39.17 -15.11
C SER A 10 10.91 39.59 -14.51
N VAL A 11 11.96 38.79 -14.74
CA VAL A 11 13.30 39.29 -15.11
C VAL A 11 13.96 38.36 -16.14
N ALA A 12 14.27 38.91 -17.31
CA ALA A 12 15.24 38.38 -18.26
C ALA A 12 16.65 38.85 -17.85
N GLY A 13 17.64 37.96 -17.87
CA GLY A 13 19.06 38.35 -17.99
C GLY A 13 20.09 37.65 -17.10
N VAL A 14 20.89 36.78 -17.73
CA VAL A 14 22.34 36.50 -17.57
C VAL A 14 22.89 36.07 -16.19
N GLY A 15 23.24 34.78 -16.11
CA GLY A 15 24.59 34.31 -15.74
C GLY A 15 24.99 34.28 -14.26
N ALA A 16 24.84 33.10 -13.64
CA ALA A 16 25.78 32.61 -12.61
C ALA A 16 25.75 31.08 -12.59
N VAL A 17 26.92 30.46 -12.81
CA VAL A 17 27.15 29.03 -12.57
C VAL A 17 27.23 28.84 -11.06
N VAL A 18 26.30 28.07 -10.50
CA VAL A 18 26.39 27.56 -9.13
C VAL A 18 26.37 26.03 -9.21
N SER A 19 27.54 25.43 -9.00
CA SER A 19 27.74 24.01 -8.78
C SER A 19 27.36 23.66 -7.34
N GLY A 20 26.28 22.89 -7.18
CA GLY A 20 25.82 22.27 -5.93
C GLY A 20 24.73 21.26 -6.28
N PRO A 21 24.43 20.25 -5.42
CA PRO A 21 23.51 19.16 -5.75
C PRO A 21 22.08 19.72 -5.70
N MET A 22 21.69 20.39 -6.77
CA MET A 22 20.29 20.76 -7.00
C MET A 22 19.56 19.49 -7.41
N TRP A 23 18.74 19.00 -6.49
CA TRP A 23 17.55 18.21 -6.78
C TRP A 23 16.87 18.79 -8.02
N ARG A 24 17.12 18.18 -9.18
CA ARG A 24 16.34 18.44 -10.39
C ARG A 24 15.12 17.55 -10.26
N ALA A 25 14.07 18.09 -9.64
CA ALA A 25 12.73 17.59 -9.86
C ALA A 25 12.55 17.49 -11.37
N ALA A 26 12.47 16.27 -11.89
CA ALA A 26 11.98 16.06 -13.23
C ALA A 26 10.63 16.77 -13.27
N GLN A 27 10.45 17.72 -14.20
CA GLN A 27 9.13 18.27 -14.46
C GLN A 27 8.33 17.14 -15.10
N MET A 28 7.82 16.22 -14.27
CA MET A 28 6.75 15.33 -14.65
C MET A 28 5.61 16.26 -15.06
N GLN A 29 5.19 16.13 -16.31
CA GLN A 29 4.09 16.91 -16.83
C GLN A 29 2.89 16.62 -15.92
N GLU A 30 2.34 17.65 -15.24
CA GLU A 30 1.20 17.46 -14.34
C GLU A 30 0.13 16.65 -15.07
N ALA A 31 -0.23 15.50 -14.50
CA ALA A 31 -1.26 14.65 -15.06
C ALA A 31 -2.55 15.47 -15.12
N THR A 32 -3.07 15.71 -16.33
CA THR A 32 -4.37 16.36 -16.50
C THR A 32 -5.44 15.29 -16.44
N PRO A 33 -6.43 15.37 -15.53
CA PRO A 33 -7.51 14.41 -15.48
C PRO A 33 -8.22 14.34 -16.83
N GLY A 34 -8.19 13.17 -17.48
CA GLY A 34 -8.98 12.91 -18.67
C GLY A 34 -10.46 12.77 -18.34
N ALA A 35 -11.33 12.78 -19.35
CA ALA A 35 -12.72 12.37 -19.17
C ALA A 35 -12.76 10.87 -18.82
N GLY A 36 -12.93 10.55 -17.53
CA GLY A 36 -13.07 9.19 -17.06
C GLY A 36 -14.35 8.52 -17.59
N PRO A 37 -14.38 7.17 -17.68
CA PRO A 37 -15.55 6.44 -18.18
C PRO A 37 -16.77 6.53 -17.25
N TYR A 38 -16.59 7.05 -16.04
CA TYR A 38 -17.58 7.07 -14.97
C TYR A 38 -18.46 8.32 -14.96
N GLY A 39 -18.16 9.34 -15.78
CA GLY A 39 -18.88 10.61 -15.80
C GLY A 39 -18.26 11.68 -14.91
N SER A 40 -18.79 12.90 -14.98
CA SER A 40 -18.29 14.05 -14.23
C SER A 40 -18.88 14.11 -12.82
N ILE A 41 -18.07 14.56 -11.85
CA ILE A 41 -18.49 14.95 -10.50
C ILE A 41 -18.69 16.47 -10.35
N GLU A 42 -18.42 17.24 -11.41
CA GLU A 42 -18.56 18.69 -11.37
C GLU A 42 -20.02 19.10 -11.11
N GLY A 43 -20.22 19.92 -10.08
CA GLY A 43 -21.56 20.41 -9.70
C GLY A 43 -22.46 19.35 -9.05
N VAL A 44 -21.98 18.13 -8.83
CA VAL A 44 -22.74 17.09 -8.13
C VAL A 44 -22.67 17.32 -6.61
N ALA A 45 -23.81 17.31 -5.95
CA ALA A 45 -23.88 17.41 -4.50
C ALA A 45 -23.53 16.06 -3.84
N PRO A 46 -22.98 16.06 -2.62
CA PRO A 46 -22.78 14.83 -1.87
C PRO A 46 -24.10 14.08 -1.63
N ASP A 47 -24.03 12.75 -1.61
CA ASP A 47 -25.18 11.89 -1.29
C ASP A 47 -25.49 11.87 0.23
N GLY A 48 -26.42 11.00 0.64
CA GLY A 48 -26.82 10.88 2.06
C GLY A 48 -25.70 10.47 3.02
N ASN A 49 -24.59 9.92 2.51
CA ASN A 49 -23.41 9.55 3.28
C ASN A 49 -22.28 10.59 3.15
N GLY A 50 -22.52 11.70 2.43
CA GLY A 50 -21.53 12.76 2.24
C GLY A 50 -20.52 12.49 1.12
N VAL A 51 -20.76 11.50 0.24
CA VAL A 51 -19.86 11.17 -0.87
C VAL A 51 -20.33 11.84 -2.16
N VAL A 52 -19.43 12.50 -2.89
CA VAL A 52 -19.71 13.03 -4.23
C VAL A 52 -19.42 11.94 -5.25
N LEU A 53 -20.45 11.50 -5.97
CA LEU A 53 -20.38 10.41 -6.94
C LEU A 53 -20.91 10.87 -8.30
N PRO A 54 -20.44 10.29 -9.42
CA PRO A 54 -21.02 10.57 -10.72
C PRO A 54 -22.51 10.16 -10.80
N GLU A 55 -23.22 10.69 -11.78
CA GLU A 55 -24.62 10.33 -12.03
C GLU A 55 -24.80 8.81 -12.21
N GLY A 56 -25.81 8.25 -11.55
CA GLY A 56 -26.13 6.81 -11.59
C GLY A 56 -25.42 5.96 -10.53
N PHE A 57 -24.47 6.52 -9.78
CA PHE A 57 -23.81 5.85 -8.66
C PHE A 57 -24.48 6.19 -7.32
N THR A 58 -24.39 5.27 -6.37
CA THR A 58 -24.88 5.42 -4.99
C THR A 58 -23.90 4.79 -4.02
N SER A 59 -23.78 5.33 -2.80
CA SER A 59 -23.00 4.69 -1.73
C SER A 59 -23.86 4.01 -0.66
N ARG A 60 -23.27 3.03 0.03
CA ARG A 60 -23.83 2.36 1.20
C ARG A 60 -22.72 2.17 2.24
N VAL A 61 -22.96 2.60 3.46
CA VAL A 61 -22.09 2.28 4.60
C VAL A 61 -22.24 0.79 4.92
N ILE A 62 -21.14 0.04 4.83
CA ILE A 62 -21.12 -1.41 5.15
C ILE A 62 -20.62 -1.68 6.57
N ALA A 63 -19.75 -0.82 7.11
CA ALA A 63 -19.20 -0.89 8.45
C ALA A 63 -18.74 0.51 8.90
N THR A 64 -18.70 0.73 10.21
CA THR A 64 -18.21 1.97 10.83
C THR A 64 -17.34 1.58 12.01
N SER A 65 -16.17 2.21 12.15
CA SER A 65 -15.25 1.93 13.27
C SER A 65 -15.96 1.92 14.61
N GLU A 66 -15.59 0.94 15.44
CA GLU A 66 -16.10 0.76 16.81
C GLU A 66 -17.62 0.51 16.89
N SER A 67 -18.29 0.28 15.76
CA SER A 67 -19.70 -0.04 15.69
C SER A 67 -19.91 -1.48 15.26
N VAL A 68 -21.01 -2.08 15.72
CA VAL A 68 -21.42 -3.41 15.27
C VAL A 68 -21.79 -3.36 13.79
N VAL A 69 -21.23 -4.26 12.99
CA VAL A 69 -21.55 -4.41 11.57
C VAL A 69 -22.98 -4.93 11.46
N GLY A 70 -23.82 -4.21 10.70
CA GLY A 70 -25.25 -4.50 10.60
C GLY A 70 -25.53 -5.92 10.12
N GLY A 71 -26.39 -6.64 10.84
CA GLY A 71 -26.73 -8.05 10.55
C GLY A 71 -25.81 -9.08 11.21
N THR A 72 -24.84 -8.64 12.01
CA THR A 72 -23.85 -9.50 12.69
C THR A 72 -23.71 -9.08 14.17
N ASP A 73 -22.89 -9.80 14.92
CA ASP A 73 -22.47 -9.43 16.29
C ASP A 73 -21.04 -8.88 16.35
N TYR A 74 -20.40 -8.63 15.21
CA TYR A 74 -19.01 -8.23 15.13
C TYR A 74 -18.84 -6.71 15.14
N THR A 75 -17.99 -6.20 16.04
CA THR A 75 -17.62 -4.77 16.10
C THR A 75 -16.49 -4.49 15.12
N TRP A 76 -16.68 -3.53 14.22
CA TRP A 76 -15.66 -3.15 13.25
C TRP A 76 -14.46 -2.46 13.91
N HIS A 77 -13.27 -2.69 13.36
CA HIS A 77 -12.02 -2.16 13.91
C HIS A 77 -11.87 -0.64 13.69
N VAL A 78 -10.97 -0.05 14.48
CA VAL A 78 -10.54 1.36 14.32
C VAL A 78 -9.61 1.51 13.13
N PHE A 79 -9.58 2.71 12.55
CA PHE A 79 -8.69 3.09 11.45
C PHE A 79 -8.65 2.05 10.31
N PRO A 80 -9.79 1.79 9.65
CA PRO A 80 -9.82 0.91 8.50
C PRO A 80 -8.98 1.49 7.37
N ASP A 81 -8.10 0.67 6.83
CA ASP A 81 -7.17 1.04 5.75
C ASP A 81 -7.27 0.04 4.59
N GLY A 82 -6.15 -0.25 3.91
CA GLY A 82 -6.09 -1.02 2.69
C GLY A 82 -6.83 -2.35 2.77
N GLY A 83 -7.41 -2.73 1.64
CA GLY A 83 -8.32 -3.85 1.58
C GLY A 83 -8.54 -4.34 0.15
N ALA A 84 -9.13 -5.52 0.05
CA ALA A 84 -9.48 -6.14 -1.22
C ALA A 84 -10.79 -6.91 -1.10
N THR A 85 -11.42 -7.17 -2.24
CA THR A 85 -12.64 -7.99 -2.32
C THR A 85 -12.33 -9.30 -3.03
N PHE A 86 -12.75 -10.40 -2.42
CA PHE A 86 -12.58 -11.77 -2.91
C PHE A 86 -13.94 -12.35 -3.27
N ALA A 87 -14.08 -12.94 -4.47
CA ALA A 87 -15.28 -13.67 -4.82
C ALA A 87 -15.33 -15.00 -4.07
N THR A 88 -16.51 -15.40 -3.60
CA THR A 88 -16.72 -16.74 -3.03
C THR A 88 -17.17 -17.73 -4.11
N GLY A 89 -17.44 -18.99 -3.72
CA GLY A 89 -17.78 -20.08 -4.65
C GLY A 89 -19.04 -19.86 -5.50
N ASP A 90 -19.39 -20.85 -6.30
CA ASP A 90 -20.59 -20.81 -7.15
C ASP A 90 -21.86 -21.29 -6.41
N GLY A 91 -23.02 -21.06 -7.04
CA GLY A 91 -24.30 -21.58 -6.55
C GLY A 91 -24.76 -20.90 -5.26
N ASP A 92 -25.08 -21.70 -4.24
CA ASP A 92 -25.63 -21.22 -2.96
C ASP A 92 -24.57 -20.48 -2.12
N ASP A 93 -23.27 -20.68 -2.39
CA ASP A 93 -22.16 -20.02 -1.70
C ASP A 93 -21.68 -18.74 -2.40
N ARG A 94 -22.36 -18.31 -3.46
CA ARG A 94 -21.98 -17.15 -4.26
C ARG A 94 -22.15 -15.84 -3.49
N GLY A 95 -21.14 -14.98 -3.63
CA GLY A 95 -21.04 -13.73 -2.90
C GLY A 95 -19.62 -13.19 -2.93
N TRP A 96 -19.29 -12.38 -1.92
CA TRP A 96 -18.00 -11.71 -1.81
C TRP A 96 -17.54 -11.61 -0.37
N ILE A 97 -16.24 -11.49 -0.16
CA ILE A 97 -15.62 -11.14 1.12
C ILE A 97 -14.81 -9.88 0.90
N TYR A 98 -15.13 -8.81 1.63
CA TYR A 98 -14.30 -7.61 1.71
C TYR A 98 -13.37 -7.73 2.91
N VAL A 99 -12.06 -7.67 2.68
CA VAL A 99 -11.03 -7.60 3.72
C VAL A 99 -10.58 -6.15 3.87
N SER A 100 -10.32 -5.73 5.11
CA SER A 100 -9.83 -4.40 5.46
C SER A 100 -8.83 -4.52 6.60
N ASN A 101 -7.67 -3.91 6.43
CA ASN A 101 -6.70 -3.71 7.50
C ASN A 101 -7.17 -2.66 8.50
N SER A 102 -6.57 -2.70 9.67
CA SER A 102 -6.70 -1.79 10.80
C SER A 102 -5.33 -1.22 11.11
N GLU A 103 -5.18 0.07 10.85
CA GLU A 103 -3.97 0.84 11.08
C GLU A 103 -3.87 1.29 12.57
N ALA A 104 -4.29 0.43 13.48
CA ALA A 104 -4.30 0.76 14.90
C ALA A 104 -2.87 0.92 15.45
N ILE A 105 -2.59 2.12 15.97
CA ILE A 105 -1.27 2.55 16.43
C ILE A 105 -0.84 1.94 17.77
N LEU A 106 -1.78 1.41 18.56
CA LEU A 106 -1.44 0.78 19.83
C LEU A 106 -0.87 -0.63 19.55
N PRO A 107 0.27 -1.00 20.16
CA PRO A 107 0.91 -2.29 19.91
C PRO A 107 -0.06 -3.47 20.05
N GLY A 108 -0.12 -4.32 19.01
CA GLY A 108 -0.93 -5.54 18.96
C GLY A 108 -2.43 -5.31 18.79
N THR A 109 -2.87 -4.08 18.55
CA THR A 109 -4.30 -3.75 18.36
C THR A 109 -4.72 -3.62 16.89
N GLY A 110 -3.75 -3.64 15.96
CA GLY A 110 -3.99 -3.62 14.51
C GLY A 110 -4.43 -4.97 13.98
N GLY A 111 -4.35 -5.14 12.65
CA GLY A 111 -4.55 -6.38 11.89
C GLY A 111 -5.60 -6.26 10.80
N ALA A 112 -6.31 -7.33 10.42
CA ALA A 112 -7.31 -7.32 9.34
C ALA A 112 -8.65 -7.97 9.71
N SER A 113 -9.77 -7.39 9.26
CA SER A 113 -11.11 -7.98 9.42
C SER A 113 -11.78 -8.16 8.07
N ALA A 114 -12.81 -8.99 8.05
CA ALA A 114 -13.58 -9.30 6.85
C ALA A 114 -15.08 -8.99 7.05
N VAL A 115 -15.76 -8.57 5.98
CA VAL A 115 -17.23 -8.56 5.85
C VAL A 115 -17.61 -9.49 4.72
N ARG A 116 -18.49 -10.46 4.99
CA ARG A 116 -19.01 -11.39 3.99
C ARG A 116 -20.35 -10.92 3.48
N PHE A 117 -20.53 -11.01 2.17
CA PHE A 117 -21.74 -10.68 1.44
C PHE A 117 -22.30 -11.90 0.73
N ASP A 118 -23.62 -12.00 0.63
CA ASP A 118 -24.28 -12.89 -0.33
C ASP A 118 -24.21 -12.33 -1.76
N ALA A 119 -24.73 -13.09 -2.73
CA ALA A 119 -24.75 -12.72 -4.16
C ALA A 119 -25.58 -11.47 -4.49
N ASP A 120 -26.49 -11.06 -3.60
CA ASP A 120 -27.29 -9.83 -3.74
C ASP A 120 -26.61 -8.63 -3.05
N GLY A 121 -25.44 -8.86 -2.44
CA GLY A 121 -24.67 -7.85 -1.73
C GLY A 121 -25.20 -7.55 -0.32
N ASN A 122 -26.02 -8.41 0.28
CA ASN A 122 -26.40 -8.26 1.68
C ASN A 122 -25.26 -8.75 2.57
N VAL A 123 -24.99 -8.03 3.66
CA VAL A 123 -24.04 -8.49 4.68
C VAL A 123 -24.62 -9.72 5.37
N ILE A 124 -23.87 -10.81 5.40
CA ILE A 124 -24.26 -12.07 6.04
C ILE A 124 -23.34 -12.49 7.18
N ASP A 125 -22.12 -11.93 7.24
CA ASP A 125 -21.19 -12.19 8.32
C ASP A 125 -20.09 -11.10 8.40
N ALA A 126 -19.42 -11.01 9.54
CA ALA A 126 -18.21 -10.20 9.70
C ALA A 126 -17.34 -10.78 10.83
N TYR A 127 -16.03 -10.79 10.64
CA TYR A 127 -15.11 -11.48 11.55
C TYR A 127 -13.66 -10.99 11.40
N ARG A 128 -12.81 -11.46 12.30
CA ARG A 128 -11.39 -11.13 12.36
C ARG A 128 -10.55 -12.19 11.65
N ILE A 129 -9.54 -11.79 10.86
CA ILE A 129 -8.66 -12.73 10.12
C ILE A 129 -7.15 -12.63 10.47
N LEU A 130 -6.72 -11.68 11.33
CA LEU A 130 -5.29 -11.48 11.66
C LEU A 130 -5.02 -10.76 13.00
N GLY A 131 -5.12 -11.41 14.17
CA GLY A 131 -4.92 -10.72 15.47
C GLY A 131 -3.46 -10.35 15.78
N GLY A 132 -3.24 -9.36 16.66
CA GLY A 132 -1.95 -9.19 17.36
C GLY A 132 -0.84 -8.50 16.57
N THR A 133 -1.16 -7.89 15.43
CA THR A 133 -0.25 -7.06 14.63
C THR A 133 -0.48 -5.58 14.91
N THR A 134 0.34 -4.71 14.34
CA THR A 134 0.32 -3.26 14.65
C THR A 134 0.45 -2.45 13.35
N ILE A 135 -0.27 -1.32 13.26
CA ILE A 135 -0.17 -0.38 12.13
C ILE A 135 -0.22 -1.13 10.79
N ASN A 136 -1.28 -1.93 10.60
CA ASN A 136 -1.47 -2.59 9.33
C ASN A 136 -2.01 -1.55 8.35
N CYS A 137 -1.18 -1.06 7.44
CA CYS A 137 -1.56 -0.05 6.46
C CYS A 137 -2.24 -0.73 5.26
N ALA A 138 -1.61 -0.77 4.10
CA ALA A 138 -2.13 -1.45 2.92
C ALA A 138 -1.64 -2.90 2.83
N GLY A 139 -1.39 -3.36 1.62
CA GLY A 139 -1.17 -4.77 1.33
C GLY A 139 -1.52 -5.10 -0.10
N GLY A 140 -1.91 -6.33 -0.35
CA GLY A 140 -2.44 -6.71 -1.66
C GLY A 140 -3.06 -8.10 -1.72
N PRO A 141 -4.03 -8.30 -2.64
CA PRO A 141 -4.58 -9.62 -2.89
C PRO A 141 -3.57 -10.49 -3.65
N THR A 142 -3.51 -11.76 -3.31
CA THR A 142 -2.75 -12.75 -4.07
C THR A 142 -3.62 -13.39 -5.16
N PRO A 143 -3.01 -13.85 -6.27
CA PRO A 143 -3.73 -14.58 -7.31
C PRO A 143 -4.35 -15.90 -6.85
N TRP A 144 -3.87 -16.45 -5.73
CA TRP A 144 -4.39 -17.68 -5.13
C TRP A 144 -5.46 -17.43 -4.04
N GLY A 145 -5.94 -16.19 -3.91
CA GLY A 145 -7.15 -15.87 -3.15
C GLY A 145 -6.90 -15.53 -1.68
N THR A 146 -5.69 -15.14 -1.30
CA THR A 146 -5.34 -14.66 0.04
C THR A 146 -5.06 -13.16 0.06
N TRP A 147 -4.99 -12.58 1.25
CA TRP A 147 -4.63 -11.17 1.46
C TRP A 147 -3.26 -11.07 2.13
N LEU A 148 -2.35 -10.27 1.59
CA LEU A 148 -1.12 -9.87 2.25
C LEU A 148 -1.38 -8.58 3.01
N SER A 149 -1.27 -8.60 4.33
CA SER A 149 -1.37 -7.44 5.22
C SER A 149 0.04 -6.99 5.62
N CYS A 150 0.31 -5.70 5.48
CA CYS A 150 1.63 -5.10 5.71
C CYS A 150 1.63 -4.23 6.97
N GLU A 151 2.60 -4.44 7.87
CA GLU A 151 2.87 -3.51 8.97
C GLU A 151 3.74 -2.33 8.47
N GLU A 152 3.26 -1.10 8.59
CA GLU A 152 3.93 0.13 8.11
C GLU A 152 4.66 0.84 9.27
N PHE A 153 5.59 0.14 9.90
CA PHE A 153 6.47 0.76 10.89
C PHE A 153 7.78 -0.03 10.98
N ASP A 154 8.90 0.66 11.15
CA ASP A 154 10.20 0.03 11.32
C ASP A 154 10.86 0.45 12.63
N TRP A 155 11.83 -0.37 13.03
CA TRP A 155 12.49 -0.27 14.33
C TRP A 155 13.73 0.63 14.28
N HIS A 156 14.34 0.80 13.11
CA HIS A 156 15.73 1.19 12.99
C HIS A 156 16.06 2.56 13.61
N GLY A 157 16.56 2.52 14.86
CA GLY A 157 17.17 3.65 15.55
C GLY A 157 16.38 4.26 16.70
N ASN A 158 15.20 3.75 17.07
CA ASN A 158 14.38 4.35 18.15
C ASN A 158 14.30 3.47 19.42
N PRO A 159 15.28 3.48 20.35
CA PRO A 159 15.30 2.61 21.55
C PRO A 159 13.98 2.53 22.35
N ASP A 160 13.17 3.59 22.34
CA ASP A 160 11.89 3.66 23.07
C ASP A 160 10.78 2.80 22.42
N ALA A 161 10.85 2.55 21.11
CA ALA A 161 9.87 1.70 20.42
C ALA A 161 10.09 0.18 20.67
N THR A 162 11.23 -0.30 21.18
CA THR A 162 11.49 -1.75 21.38
C THR A 162 10.86 -2.20 22.66
N GLU A 163 10.89 -1.32 23.67
CA GLU A 163 10.19 -1.55 24.91
C GLU A 163 8.66 -1.58 24.69
N ALA A 164 8.15 -0.77 23.74
CA ALA A 164 6.72 -0.67 23.45
C ALA A 164 6.19 -1.69 22.42
N PHE A 165 6.95 -2.02 21.38
CA PHE A 165 6.48 -2.79 20.21
C PHE A 165 7.24 -4.12 19.98
N GLY A 166 8.27 -4.43 20.79
CA GLY A 166 9.12 -5.61 20.61
C GLY A 166 10.23 -5.41 19.57
N SER A 167 11.05 -6.44 19.35
CA SER A 167 12.27 -6.37 18.52
C SER A 167 12.06 -6.65 17.03
N VAL A 168 10.82 -6.78 16.55
CA VAL A 168 10.50 -7.08 15.14
C VAL A 168 9.29 -6.26 14.71
N ALA A 169 9.47 -5.42 13.70
CA ALA A 169 8.49 -4.49 13.13
C ALA A 169 8.55 -4.59 11.60
N GLY A 170 7.51 -4.15 10.89
CA GLY A 170 7.57 -4.10 9.43
C GLY A 170 7.45 -5.47 8.79
N ARG A 171 6.48 -6.28 9.23
CA ARG A 171 6.27 -7.66 8.75
C ARG A 171 5.10 -7.74 7.77
N VAL A 172 5.12 -8.81 6.97
CA VAL A 172 4.04 -9.20 6.08
C VAL A 172 3.35 -10.45 6.60
N PHE A 173 2.02 -10.40 6.65
CA PHE A 173 1.18 -11.53 7.03
C PHE A 173 0.26 -11.90 5.89
N GLU A 174 0.20 -13.18 5.55
CA GLU A 174 -0.80 -13.71 4.62
C GLU A 174 -2.00 -14.23 5.39
N THR A 175 -3.20 -13.81 5.00
CA THR A 175 -4.45 -14.13 5.68
C THR A 175 -5.43 -14.77 4.71
N ASP A 176 -6.11 -15.81 5.16
CA ASP A 176 -7.24 -16.40 4.46
C ASP A 176 -8.49 -15.52 4.64
N PRO A 177 -9.07 -14.94 3.57
CA PRO A 177 -10.24 -14.10 3.67
C PRO A 177 -11.45 -14.80 4.30
N THR A 178 -11.54 -16.14 4.21
CA THR A 178 -12.65 -16.90 4.83
C THR A 178 -12.54 -17.00 6.34
N GLY A 179 -11.36 -16.74 6.92
CA GLY A 179 -11.07 -16.90 8.33
C GLY A 179 -10.95 -18.35 8.79
N GLU A 180 -10.87 -19.32 7.87
CA GLU A 180 -10.76 -20.75 8.21
C GLU A 180 -9.31 -21.16 8.52
N ALA A 181 -8.33 -20.58 7.83
CA ALA A 181 -6.91 -20.80 8.09
C ALA A 181 -6.31 -19.71 8.99
N GLU A 182 -5.35 -20.13 9.84
CA GLU A 182 -4.54 -19.22 10.65
C GLU A 182 -3.63 -18.36 9.74
N PRO A 183 -3.38 -17.09 10.10
CA PRO A 183 -2.51 -16.21 9.33
C PRO A 183 -1.06 -16.72 9.36
N ILE A 184 -0.35 -16.52 8.24
CA ILE A 184 1.04 -16.95 8.05
C ILE A 184 1.94 -15.72 8.06
N LEU A 185 2.94 -15.69 8.93
CA LEU A 185 4.01 -14.70 8.90
C LEU A 185 5.04 -15.06 7.83
N HIS A 186 5.28 -14.15 6.88
CA HIS A 186 6.31 -14.30 5.86
C HIS A 186 7.59 -13.55 6.24
N SER A 187 8.36 -14.11 7.17
CA SER A 187 9.61 -13.48 7.64
C SER A 187 10.68 -13.29 6.55
N ALA A 188 10.59 -14.04 5.45
CA ALA A 188 11.47 -13.88 4.31
C ALA A 188 11.14 -12.65 3.47
N MET A 189 9.98 -12.01 3.69
CA MET A 189 9.53 -10.83 2.95
C MET A 189 10.02 -9.49 3.53
N GLY A 190 11.20 -9.46 4.12
CA GLY A 190 11.87 -8.22 4.52
C GLY A 190 11.27 -7.52 5.74
N LEU A 191 12.08 -6.70 6.41
CA LEU A 191 11.65 -5.85 7.53
C LEU A 191 11.88 -4.37 7.21
N PHE A 192 10.80 -3.64 6.92
CA PHE A 192 10.79 -2.18 6.69
C PHE A 192 9.35 -1.65 6.79
N GLN A 193 9.13 -0.35 6.59
CA GLN A 193 7.79 0.26 6.62
C GLN A 193 6.99 -0.12 5.36
N HIS A 194 6.47 -1.36 5.34
CA HIS A 194 5.72 -1.87 4.19
C HIS A 194 4.40 -1.13 4.05
N GLU A 195 4.20 -0.51 2.90
CA GLU A 195 2.89 0.01 2.54
C GLU A 195 2.07 -1.08 1.82
N ALA A 196 2.38 -1.30 0.54
CA ALA A 196 1.56 -2.10 -0.36
C ALA A 196 2.37 -3.23 -0.99
N ALA A 197 1.67 -4.29 -1.37
CA ALA A 197 2.24 -5.45 -2.04
C ALA A 197 1.46 -5.76 -3.32
N ALA A 198 2.15 -5.99 -4.43
CA ALA A 198 1.50 -6.41 -5.67
C ALA A 198 2.17 -7.65 -6.26
N VAL A 199 1.40 -8.70 -6.44
CA VAL A 199 1.88 -9.95 -7.04
C VAL A 199 1.83 -9.83 -8.56
N ASP A 200 2.97 -10.12 -9.20
CA ASP A 200 3.07 -10.36 -10.63
C ASP A 200 2.99 -11.88 -10.88
N PRO A 201 1.85 -12.41 -11.34
CA PRO A 201 1.67 -13.84 -11.58
C PRO A 201 2.41 -14.35 -12.82
N VAL A 202 2.93 -13.46 -13.68
CA VAL A 202 3.62 -13.86 -14.91
C VAL A 202 5.11 -14.06 -14.64
N ASN A 203 5.73 -13.11 -13.93
CA ASN A 203 7.13 -13.22 -13.55
C ASN A 203 7.35 -13.90 -12.18
N GLU A 204 6.26 -14.16 -11.45
CA GLU A 204 6.26 -14.80 -10.13
C GLU A 204 6.98 -13.97 -9.05
N TRP A 205 6.79 -12.64 -9.07
CA TRP A 205 7.40 -11.70 -8.12
C TRP A 205 6.34 -11.02 -7.25
N VAL A 206 6.76 -10.49 -6.11
CA VAL A 206 5.95 -9.60 -5.28
C VAL A 206 6.65 -8.25 -5.19
N TYR A 207 6.06 -7.22 -5.77
CA TYR A 207 6.57 -5.85 -5.67
C TYR A 207 6.07 -5.21 -4.37
N MET A 208 6.90 -4.39 -3.73
CA MET A 208 6.59 -3.81 -2.42
C MET A 208 7.12 -2.39 -2.29
N THR A 209 6.30 -1.51 -1.74
CA THR A 209 6.62 -0.10 -1.48
C THR A 209 6.99 0.12 -0.01
N GLU A 210 7.92 1.04 0.22
CA GLU A 210 8.33 1.48 1.56
C GLU A 210 7.92 2.93 1.79
N ASP A 211 7.09 3.17 2.80
CA ASP A 211 6.66 4.51 3.16
C ASP A 211 7.68 5.20 4.08
N GLN A 212 8.76 5.66 3.47
CA GLN A 212 9.68 6.60 4.10
C GLN A 212 9.97 7.74 3.16
N ALA A 213 10.41 8.89 3.70
CA ALA A 213 10.78 10.05 2.90
C ALA A 213 11.87 9.76 1.85
N ASP A 214 12.66 8.72 2.06
CA ASP A 214 13.67 8.16 1.16
C ASP A 214 13.47 6.64 0.95
N GLY A 215 12.24 6.14 1.10
CA GLY A 215 11.90 4.73 0.98
C GLY A 215 12.15 4.18 -0.43
N CYS A 216 12.40 2.88 -0.54
CA CYS A 216 12.70 2.27 -1.84
C CYS A 216 11.51 1.48 -2.42
N LEU A 217 11.59 1.17 -3.72
CA LEU A 217 10.76 0.16 -4.36
C LEU A 217 11.52 -1.16 -4.41
N TYR A 218 10.88 -2.23 -3.97
CA TYR A 218 11.47 -3.55 -3.92
C TYR A 218 10.69 -4.56 -4.77
N ARG A 219 11.36 -5.67 -5.09
CA ARG A 219 10.70 -6.91 -5.49
C ARG A 219 11.25 -8.09 -4.70
N TYR A 220 10.35 -8.92 -4.22
CA TYR A 220 10.62 -10.22 -3.64
C TYR A 220 10.45 -11.30 -4.70
N ILE A 221 11.42 -12.21 -4.79
CA ILE A 221 11.44 -13.31 -5.74
C ILE A 221 11.45 -14.60 -4.93
N PRO A 222 10.31 -15.29 -4.80
CA PRO A 222 10.22 -16.56 -4.08
C PRO A 222 11.08 -17.64 -4.72
N ASP A 223 11.63 -18.54 -3.92
CA ASP A 223 12.40 -19.69 -4.40
C ASP A 223 11.51 -20.74 -5.09
N ALA A 224 10.23 -20.80 -4.71
CA ALA A 224 9.26 -21.78 -5.20
C ALA A 224 7.82 -21.21 -5.23
N TYR A 225 7.52 -20.32 -6.18
CA TYR A 225 6.19 -19.73 -6.32
C TYR A 225 5.06 -20.79 -6.37
N PRO A 226 3.94 -20.62 -5.64
CA PRO A 226 3.53 -19.45 -4.84
C PRO A 226 3.96 -19.49 -3.37
N ASP A 227 4.86 -20.38 -2.96
CA ASP A 227 5.37 -20.44 -1.58
C ASP A 227 6.27 -19.23 -1.27
N LEU A 228 5.79 -18.33 -0.41
CA LEU A 228 6.48 -17.10 -0.03
C LEU A 228 7.44 -17.29 1.17
N SER A 229 7.61 -18.52 1.68
CA SER A 229 8.41 -18.78 2.89
C SER A 229 9.92 -18.57 2.74
N ALA A 230 10.44 -18.59 1.50
CA ALA A 230 11.84 -18.33 1.19
C ALA A 230 11.99 -17.69 -0.21
N GLY A 231 13.01 -16.86 -0.37
CA GLY A 231 13.27 -16.12 -1.59
C GLY A 231 14.36 -15.08 -1.40
N ARG A 232 14.58 -14.26 -2.42
CA ARG A 232 15.54 -13.16 -2.40
C ARG A 232 14.87 -11.81 -2.66
N TRP A 233 15.54 -10.76 -2.23
CA TRP A 233 15.10 -9.39 -2.36
C TRP A 233 15.96 -8.63 -3.35
N GLU A 234 15.31 -7.80 -4.16
CA GLU A 234 16.00 -6.85 -5.01
C GLU A 234 15.37 -5.47 -4.87
N VAL A 235 16.19 -4.43 -4.92
CA VAL A 235 15.80 -3.02 -4.85
C VAL A 235 15.92 -2.35 -6.21
N ALA A 236 14.99 -1.46 -6.53
CA ALA A 236 14.95 -0.75 -7.79
C ALA A 236 16.07 0.29 -7.89
N VAL A 237 16.67 0.36 -9.08
CA VAL A 237 17.63 1.39 -9.48
C VAL A 237 17.12 2.02 -10.77
N LEU A 238 16.86 3.32 -10.74
CA LEU A 238 16.49 4.07 -11.93
C LEU A 238 17.76 4.54 -12.65
N GLU A 239 17.90 4.11 -13.90
CA GLU A 239 18.98 4.54 -14.79
C GLU A 239 18.41 5.47 -15.87
N GLY A 240 19.15 6.52 -16.22
CA GLY A 240 18.70 7.52 -17.20
C GLY A 240 17.81 8.60 -16.59
N ASP A 241 17.00 9.25 -17.42
CA ASP A 241 16.14 10.35 -16.99
C ASP A 241 14.83 10.39 -17.79
N ALA A 242 13.82 11.05 -17.23
CA ALA A 242 12.48 11.13 -17.83
C ALA A 242 12.45 11.75 -19.24
N VAL A 243 13.47 12.53 -19.62
CA VAL A 243 13.54 13.21 -20.93
C VAL A 243 14.19 12.30 -21.99
N ASN A 244 15.23 11.57 -21.61
CA ASN A 244 16.06 10.77 -22.50
C ASN A 244 15.72 9.28 -22.49
N GLY A 245 14.77 8.88 -21.64
CA GLY A 245 14.42 7.49 -21.38
C GLY A 245 14.98 7.04 -20.04
N GLN A 246 14.11 6.47 -19.22
CA GLN A 246 14.45 5.92 -17.93
C GLN A 246 14.19 4.41 -17.97
N SER A 247 15.12 3.65 -17.43
CA SER A 247 15.00 2.20 -17.26
C SER A 247 15.13 1.84 -15.78
N VAL A 248 14.52 0.72 -15.40
CA VAL A 248 14.64 0.15 -14.06
C VAL A 248 15.57 -1.05 -14.14
N SER A 249 16.65 -1.02 -13.36
CA SER A 249 17.45 -2.20 -13.02
C SER A 249 17.19 -2.60 -11.57
N TRP A 250 17.61 -3.81 -11.19
CA TRP A 250 17.32 -4.39 -9.89
C TRP A 250 18.61 -4.96 -9.30
N LEU A 251 18.90 -4.61 -8.05
CA LEU A 251 20.09 -5.08 -7.33
C LEU A 251 19.69 -5.85 -6.08
N GLU A 252 20.39 -6.93 -5.79
CA GLU A 252 20.11 -7.78 -4.63
C GLU A 252 20.33 -7.03 -3.32
N VAL A 253 19.37 -7.15 -2.40
CA VAL A 253 19.46 -6.65 -1.02
C VAL A 253 20.14 -7.74 -0.18
N PRO A 254 21.34 -7.49 0.39
CA PRO A 254 22.13 -8.54 1.05
C PRO A 254 21.50 -9.17 2.30
N ASP A 255 20.78 -8.38 3.10
CA ASP A 255 20.15 -8.82 4.35
C ASP A 255 18.73 -8.25 4.49
N PRO A 256 17.70 -8.94 3.98
CA PRO A 256 16.31 -8.48 4.11
C PRO A 256 15.81 -8.51 5.56
N SER A 257 16.50 -9.19 6.48
CA SER A 257 16.14 -9.15 7.90
C SER A 257 16.49 -7.83 8.58
N ALA A 258 17.28 -6.99 7.89
CA ALA A 258 17.75 -5.71 8.38
C ALA A 258 18.38 -5.87 9.78
N ALA A 259 19.21 -6.89 10.00
CA ALA A 259 19.76 -7.17 11.33
C ALA A 259 20.75 -6.09 11.78
N GLU A 260 21.52 -5.52 10.83
CA GLU A 260 22.56 -4.53 11.11
C GLU A 260 22.18 -3.11 10.65
N GLN A 261 21.46 -2.98 9.52
CA GLN A 261 21.08 -1.70 8.94
C GLN A 261 19.79 -1.82 8.11
N PRO A 262 19.01 -0.73 7.95
CA PRO A 262 17.79 -0.72 7.15
C PRO A 262 18.01 -1.27 5.73
N THR A 263 17.01 -1.96 5.17
CA THR A 263 17.09 -2.54 3.81
C THR A 263 17.44 -1.50 2.74
N LYS A 264 16.87 -0.29 2.85
CA LYS A 264 17.10 0.83 1.92
C LYS A 264 18.55 1.32 1.88
N ASP A 265 19.30 1.12 2.97
CA ASP A 265 20.68 1.61 3.11
C ASP A 265 21.74 0.57 2.68
N GLN A 266 21.33 -0.64 2.29
CA GLN A 266 22.27 -1.73 2.00
C GLN A 266 22.87 -1.69 0.60
N VAL A 267 22.22 -0.99 -0.32
CA VAL A 267 22.63 -0.87 -1.73
C VAL A 267 22.80 0.59 -2.05
N SER A 268 24.04 1.05 -2.23
CA SER A 268 24.37 2.48 -2.41
C SER A 268 23.70 3.14 -3.61
N ASP A 269 23.36 2.34 -4.63
CA ASP A 269 22.79 2.80 -5.89
C ASP A 269 21.26 2.71 -5.90
N ALA A 270 20.64 2.23 -4.82
CA ALA A 270 19.19 2.14 -4.69
C ALA A 270 18.54 3.52 -4.93
N THR A 271 17.43 3.53 -5.65
CA THR A 271 16.68 4.75 -5.89
C THR A 271 15.61 4.94 -4.81
N GLY A 272 15.73 6.05 -4.06
CA GLY A 272 14.72 6.47 -3.11
C GLY A 272 13.54 7.17 -3.80
N PHE A 273 12.35 6.90 -3.28
CA PHE A 273 11.06 7.45 -3.66
C PHE A 273 10.43 8.13 -2.43
N PRO A 274 9.87 9.34 -2.57
CA PRO A 274 9.42 10.11 -1.42
C PRO A 274 8.06 9.64 -0.90
N GLY A 275 8.07 8.71 0.05
CA GLY A 275 6.90 8.12 0.70
C GLY A 275 6.12 7.22 -0.24
N GLY A 276 6.68 6.04 -0.57
CA GLY A 276 6.03 5.09 -1.47
C GLY A 276 4.77 4.50 -0.85
N GLU A 277 3.62 4.71 -1.49
CA GLU A 277 2.31 4.30 -1.00
C GLU A 277 1.70 3.17 -1.86
N GLY A 278 0.39 3.23 -2.15
CA GLY A 278 -0.38 2.23 -2.86
C GLY A 278 0.31 1.76 -4.14
N LEU A 279 0.24 0.45 -4.36
CA LEU A 279 0.89 -0.26 -5.46
C LEU A 279 -0.10 -1.26 -6.06
N TRP A 280 -0.13 -1.35 -7.40
CA TRP A 280 -1.02 -2.25 -8.11
C TRP A 280 -0.34 -2.86 -9.34
N TYR A 281 -0.64 -4.13 -9.61
CA TYR A 281 -0.22 -4.83 -10.82
C TYR A 281 -1.37 -4.96 -11.81
N HIS A 282 -1.12 -4.63 -13.07
CA HIS A 282 -2.05 -4.84 -14.17
C HIS A 282 -1.30 -5.13 -15.49
N ASP A 283 -1.57 -6.28 -16.09
CA ASP A 283 -1.10 -6.68 -17.43
C ASP A 283 0.40 -6.43 -17.66
N GLY A 284 1.25 -6.99 -16.78
CA GLY A 284 2.70 -6.86 -16.86
C GLY A 284 3.26 -5.50 -16.44
N THR A 285 2.41 -4.59 -15.94
CA THR A 285 2.81 -3.26 -15.46
C THR A 285 2.48 -3.12 -13.98
N ILE A 286 3.41 -2.55 -13.21
CA ILE A 286 3.09 -2.03 -11.87
C ILE A 286 2.92 -0.51 -11.92
N VAL A 287 2.00 -0.01 -11.10
CA VAL A 287 1.80 1.42 -10.85
C VAL A 287 1.81 1.61 -9.35
N PHE A 288 2.56 2.60 -8.87
CA PHE A 288 2.54 2.98 -7.47
C PHE A 288 2.53 4.50 -7.30
N THR A 289 2.18 4.96 -6.11
CA THR A 289 2.12 6.38 -5.75
C THR A 289 3.22 6.75 -4.77
N THR A 290 3.54 8.05 -4.73
CA THR A 290 4.47 8.63 -3.75
C THR A 290 3.87 9.89 -3.15
N LYS A 291 3.97 10.07 -1.83
CA LYS A 291 3.45 11.25 -1.11
C LYS A 291 4.07 12.56 -1.60
N GLY A 292 5.37 12.54 -1.93
CA GLY A 292 6.18 13.75 -2.09
C GLY A 292 6.35 14.31 -3.50
N ASP A 293 5.71 13.73 -4.53
CA ASP A 293 5.92 14.13 -5.93
C ASP A 293 5.07 15.35 -6.38
N ASN A 294 4.22 15.90 -5.49
CA ASN A 294 3.33 17.04 -5.76
C ASN A 294 3.83 18.38 -5.20
#